data_AF-D5SY03-F1
#
_entry.id   AF-D5SY03-F1
#
_cell.length_a   1.000
_cell.length_b   1.000
_cell.length_c   1.000
_cell.angle_alpha   90.00
_cell.angle_beta   90.00
_cell.angle_gamma   90.00
#
_symmetry.space_group_name_H-M   'P 1'
#
loop_
_entity.id
_entity.type
_entity.pdbx_description
1 polymer ?
#
loop_
_entity_poly.entity_id
_entity_poly.type
_entity_poly.pdbx_seq_one_letter_code
_entity_poly.pdbx_strand_id
1 'polypeptide(L)'
;MADHSHSETNPVTSTPHDEASPGTGEAAVRGVAPAADPKQPVAYVLAEYSTPEALVKAARQVYQQGYTKFDAHSPFPIHGIDDAMGIKFTRLPWFTFVAGGLGIITATLLIYYTNKEWYPYLISGKPLFSIPSAAPVMFELMVLFAAITTLLGMLALNRLPLFTHPLFQSTRFQRVTNDKFFLSIDARDPKYKSEKTIQLLTGLGAEYVETCHKEASAPLPWAFRTAVFLGLLLAMVPVSMVAWKRSTYSREPRIRVIFDMVSQPKKKTQTTSTLWQDGRAMRPWVEGTIAKGELKADDAFYRGLKPGGLNAVAATTVSMTNLVANQDGAAAAATPGAPATPPDPLDKLPWIENFPLEVTPELMKRGQERYNIYCATCHGLGGVGNGLVTIRAIELAEGTWVPPVTFHSEGLRKQPIGRMFHSISNGVRKMPGYGDQIPERDRWAILLYVRALQKSKYAPLSDVPPEKVNQLTDVAP
;
A
#
# COMPACT_ATOMS: atom_id res chain seq x y z
N MET A 1 54.72 25.49 -16.88
CA MET A 1 54.59 25.53 -18.36
C MET A 1 53.12 25.33 -18.68
N ALA A 2 52.53 26.34 -19.31
CA ALA A 2 51.17 26.43 -19.89
C ALA A 2 49.95 26.18 -18.97
N ASP A 3 49.48 27.31 -18.48
CA ASP A 3 48.14 27.69 -18.01
C ASP A 3 47.16 27.77 -19.19
N HIS A 4 45.88 27.41 -19.00
CA HIS A 4 44.77 27.83 -19.87
C HIS A 4 43.43 27.78 -19.10
N SER A 5 43.14 28.88 -18.43
CA SER A 5 41.78 29.33 -18.09
C SER A 5 41.10 29.95 -19.31
N HIS A 6 39.86 29.55 -19.62
CA HIS A 6 38.97 30.31 -20.51
C HIS A 6 37.69 30.71 -19.77
N SER A 7 37.60 32.01 -19.48
CA SER A 7 36.40 32.72 -19.07
C SER A 7 35.69 33.25 -20.33
N GLU A 8 34.43 32.89 -20.53
CA GLU A 8 33.57 33.52 -21.53
C GLU A 8 32.84 34.72 -20.93
N THR A 9 33.16 35.92 -21.41
CA THR A 9 32.40 37.15 -21.18
C THR A 9 31.63 37.49 -22.46
N ASN A 10 30.30 37.49 -22.39
CA ASN A 10 29.46 37.99 -23.49
C ASN A 10 29.31 39.52 -23.40
N PRO A 11 29.49 40.28 -24.51
CA PRO A 11 29.21 41.71 -24.55
C PRO A 11 27.72 41.95 -24.84
N VAL A 12 27.09 42.82 -24.05
CA VAL A 12 25.74 43.35 -24.32
C VAL A 12 25.89 44.55 -25.26
N THR A 13 25.49 44.37 -26.52
CA THR A 13 25.31 45.47 -27.48
C THR A 13 23.87 45.98 -27.41
N SER A 14 23.70 47.23 -26.99
CA SER A 14 22.43 47.97 -27.06
C SER A 14 22.32 48.69 -28.42
N THR A 15 21.34 48.31 -29.24
CA THR A 15 20.86 49.14 -30.36
C THR A 15 19.52 49.81 -29.98
N PRO A 16 19.30 51.08 -30.35
CA PRO A 16 18.08 51.80 -30.03
C PRO A 16 17.01 51.55 -31.09
N HIS A 17 15.79 51.22 -30.66
CA HIS A 17 14.62 51.20 -31.54
C HIS A 17 13.55 52.17 -31.02
N ASP A 18 13.43 53.25 -31.78
CA ASP A 18 12.21 53.89 -32.26
C ASP A 18 11.13 54.28 -31.24
N GLU A 19 11.08 55.59 -30.98
CA GLU A 19 9.95 56.31 -30.42
C GLU A 19 8.69 56.10 -31.27
N ALA A 20 7.71 55.42 -30.72
CA ALA A 20 6.34 55.43 -31.22
C ALA A 20 5.52 56.49 -30.46
N SER A 21 4.99 57.44 -31.23
CA SER A 21 4.08 58.53 -30.85
C SER A 21 2.89 58.07 -29.97
N PRO A 22 2.45 58.86 -28.96
CA PRO A 22 1.32 58.47 -28.13
C PRO A 22 0.00 58.70 -28.87
N GLY A 23 -0.60 57.59 -29.31
CA GLY A 23 -1.99 57.58 -29.74
C GLY A 23 -2.93 57.91 -28.58
N THR A 24 -3.86 58.82 -28.84
CA THR A 24 -4.98 59.19 -27.97
C THR A 24 -5.89 57.98 -27.76
N GLY A 25 -5.59 57.20 -26.72
CA GLY A 25 -6.43 56.14 -26.20
C GLY A 25 -6.66 56.40 -24.72
N GLU A 26 -7.89 56.78 -24.39
CA GLU A 26 -8.38 57.03 -23.04
C GLU A 26 -8.31 55.73 -22.22
N ALA A 27 -7.12 55.43 -21.69
CA ALA A 27 -6.91 54.33 -20.75
C ALA A 27 -7.47 54.76 -19.40
N ALA A 28 -8.66 54.25 -19.10
CA ALA A 28 -9.32 54.41 -17.82
C ALA A 28 -8.36 54.05 -16.67
N VAL A 29 -7.95 55.07 -15.92
CA VAL A 29 -7.24 54.94 -14.64
C VAL A 29 -8.19 54.22 -13.67
N ARG A 30 -8.08 52.90 -13.59
CA ARG A 30 -8.71 52.12 -12.52
C ARG A 30 -7.94 52.38 -11.23
N GLY A 31 -8.61 52.95 -10.23
CA GLY A 31 -8.22 52.78 -8.84
C GLY A 31 -7.96 54.06 -8.05
N VAL A 32 -8.81 55.08 -8.15
CA VAL A 32 -9.07 55.94 -7.01
C VAL A 32 -10.35 55.41 -6.37
N ALA A 33 -10.26 54.92 -5.13
CA ALA A 33 -11.42 54.51 -4.37
C ALA A 33 -12.40 55.70 -4.30
N PRO A 34 -13.68 55.53 -4.67
CA PRO A 34 -14.65 56.60 -4.50
C PRO A 34 -14.66 57.01 -3.03
N ALA A 35 -14.66 58.31 -2.77
CA ALA A 35 -14.82 58.85 -1.43
C ALA A 35 -16.08 58.23 -0.79
N ALA A 36 -15.95 57.74 0.45
CA ALA A 36 -17.00 57.02 1.16
C ALA A 36 -18.33 57.79 1.12
N ASP A 37 -19.40 57.15 0.63
CA ASP A 37 -20.74 57.70 0.70
C ASP A 37 -21.15 57.83 2.18
N PRO A 38 -21.40 59.05 2.70
CA PRO A 38 -21.73 59.28 4.11
C PRO A 38 -22.96 58.53 4.62
N LYS A 39 -23.76 57.93 3.72
CA LYS A 39 -24.98 57.20 4.05
C LYS A 39 -24.76 55.72 4.40
N GLN A 40 -23.57 55.15 4.23
CA GLN A 40 -23.33 53.74 4.53
C GLN A 40 -22.99 53.52 6.02
N PRO A 41 -23.54 52.48 6.68
CA PRO A 41 -23.27 52.23 8.09
C PRO A 41 -21.81 51.87 8.32
N VAL A 42 -21.23 52.40 9.40
CA VAL A 42 -19.86 52.08 9.83
C VAL A 42 -19.78 50.60 10.16
N ALA A 43 -18.81 49.90 9.58
CA ALA A 43 -18.53 48.49 9.83
C ALA A 43 -17.44 48.31 10.88
N TYR A 44 -16.34 49.05 10.75
CA TYR A 44 -15.16 48.94 11.60
C TYR A 44 -14.52 50.32 11.86
N VAL A 45 -13.83 50.45 12.98
CA VAL A 45 -12.81 51.49 13.19
C VAL A 45 -11.45 50.82 13.14
N LEU A 46 -10.57 51.30 12.26
CA LEU A 46 -9.26 50.73 11.98
C LEU A 46 -8.16 51.67 12.51
N ALA A 47 -7.20 51.13 13.26
CA ALA A 47 -6.04 51.84 13.77
C ALA A 47 -4.74 51.26 13.21
N GLU A 48 -3.83 52.11 12.74
CA GLU A 48 -2.51 51.77 12.21
C GLU A 48 -1.42 51.92 13.27
N TYR A 49 -0.50 50.95 13.36
CA TYR A 49 0.67 50.94 14.22
C TYR A 49 1.93 50.58 13.41
N SER A 50 3.08 51.14 13.78
CA SER A 50 4.38 50.86 13.15
C SER A 50 5.11 49.65 13.70
N THR A 51 4.81 49.22 14.93
CA THR A 51 5.53 48.15 15.62
C THR A 51 4.58 47.08 16.18
N PRO A 52 5.01 45.81 16.22
CA PRO A 52 4.20 44.74 16.79
C PRO A 52 3.98 44.91 18.29
N GLU A 53 4.95 45.49 19.01
CA GLU A 53 4.83 45.77 20.45
C GLU A 53 3.72 46.79 20.75
N ALA A 54 3.60 47.82 19.90
CA ALA A 54 2.53 48.81 20.02
C ALA A 54 1.16 48.16 19.79
N LEU A 55 1.04 47.30 18.78
CA LEU A 55 -0.20 46.55 18.51
C LEU A 55 -0.59 45.65 19.70
N VAL A 56 0.35 44.88 20.25
CA VAL A 56 0.09 43.99 21.41
C VAL A 56 -0.35 44.80 22.64
N LYS A 57 0.31 45.92 22.91
CA LYS A 57 -0.06 46.81 24.03
C LYS A 57 -1.45 47.40 23.84
N ALA A 58 -1.77 47.85 22.62
CA ALA A 58 -3.08 48.38 22.28
C ALA A 58 -4.17 47.30 22.40
N ALA A 59 -3.95 46.11 21.84
CA ALA A 59 -4.87 44.98 21.92
C ALA A 59 -5.17 44.61 23.39
N ARG A 60 -4.15 44.56 24.24
CA ARG A 60 -4.31 44.30 25.68
C ARG A 60 -5.18 45.34 26.37
N GLN A 61 -4.98 46.63 26.07
CA GLN A 61 -5.77 47.69 26.68
C GLN A 61 -7.22 47.69 26.15
N VAL A 62 -7.43 47.42 24.87
CA VAL A 62 -8.78 47.26 24.28
C VAL A 62 -9.52 46.09 24.93
N TYR A 63 -8.84 44.95 25.12
CA TYR A 63 -9.39 43.80 25.85
C TYR A 63 -9.72 44.14 27.31
N GLN A 64 -8.82 44.80 28.03
CA GLN A 64 -9.04 45.22 29.43
C GLN A 64 -10.21 46.22 29.57
N GLN A 65 -10.45 47.05 28.56
CA GLN A 65 -11.62 47.93 28.50
C GLN A 65 -12.91 47.20 28.14
N GLY A 66 -12.85 45.89 27.88
CA GLY A 66 -13.99 45.00 27.72
C GLY A 66 -14.62 45.03 26.33
N TYR A 67 -13.87 45.45 25.31
CA TYR A 67 -14.26 45.19 23.91
C TYR A 67 -14.10 43.70 23.63
N THR A 68 -15.04 43.14 22.86
CA THR A 68 -15.15 41.69 22.61
C THR A 68 -15.09 41.33 21.12
N LYS A 69 -15.45 42.27 20.24
CA LYS A 69 -15.43 42.10 18.79
C LYS A 69 -14.39 43.05 18.18
N PHE A 70 -13.14 42.67 18.33
CA PHE A 70 -12.03 43.35 17.69
C PHE A 70 -11.03 42.30 17.19
N ASP A 71 -10.20 42.71 16.24
CA ASP A 71 -9.24 41.83 15.59
C ASP A 71 -7.91 42.55 15.36
N ALA A 72 -6.82 41.80 15.36
CA ALA A 72 -5.47 42.30 15.15
C ALA A 72 -4.91 41.71 13.85
N HIS A 73 -4.45 42.58 12.96
CA HIS A 73 -3.96 42.20 11.64
C HIS A 73 -2.46 42.50 11.55
N SER A 74 -1.69 41.47 11.23
CA SER A 74 -0.24 41.55 11.10
C SER A 74 0.26 40.73 9.91
N PRO A 75 1.41 41.11 9.30
CA PRO A 75 2.00 40.38 8.19
C PRO A 75 2.55 39.01 8.59
N PHE A 76 2.80 38.79 9.89
CA PHE A 76 3.32 37.56 10.45
C PHE A 76 2.70 37.28 11.83
N PRO A 77 2.77 36.04 12.35
CA PRO A 77 2.29 35.71 13.68
C PRO A 77 3.08 36.43 14.77
N ILE A 78 2.39 37.21 15.62
CA ILE A 78 3.01 37.91 16.74
C ILE A 78 2.84 37.07 18.02
N HIS A 79 3.94 36.71 18.66
CA HIS A 79 3.88 35.96 19.92
C HIS A 79 3.20 36.77 21.03
N GLY A 80 2.24 36.17 21.73
CA GLY A 80 1.53 36.78 22.86
C GLY A 80 0.37 37.71 22.46
N ILE A 81 0.05 37.85 21.16
CA ILE A 81 -1.14 38.58 20.72
C ILE A 81 -2.42 37.87 21.18
N ASP A 82 -2.44 36.54 21.17
CA ASP A 82 -3.57 35.70 21.59
C ASP A 82 -3.96 35.99 23.05
N ASP A 83 -2.97 36.03 23.94
CA ASP A 83 -3.14 36.35 25.36
C ASP A 83 -3.55 37.81 25.56
N ALA A 84 -2.99 38.73 24.76
CA ALA A 84 -3.36 40.15 24.80
C ALA A 84 -4.82 40.37 24.38
N MET A 85 -5.32 39.58 23.44
CA MET A 85 -6.70 39.61 22.96
C MET A 85 -7.65 38.75 23.81
N GLY A 86 -7.13 37.91 24.71
CA GLY A 86 -7.93 36.96 25.50
C GLY A 86 -8.58 35.87 24.65
N ILE A 87 -7.92 35.44 23.58
CA ILE A 87 -8.42 34.40 22.67
C ILE A 87 -8.39 33.04 23.38
N LYS A 88 -9.48 32.28 23.26
CA LYS A 88 -9.57 30.91 23.78
C LYS A 88 -8.98 29.92 22.79
N PHE A 89 -8.52 28.78 23.31
CA PHE A 89 -8.03 27.68 22.46
C PHE A 89 -9.08 27.26 21.42
N THR A 90 -8.62 27.08 20.18
CA THR A 90 -9.50 26.70 19.06
C THR A 90 -10.09 25.30 19.25
N ARG A 91 -11.30 25.09 18.75
CA ARG A 91 -11.97 23.77 18.74
C ARG A 91 -11.45 22.85 17.63
N LEU A 92 -10.67 23.40 16.69
CA LEU A 92 -10.19 22.68 15.51
C LEU A 92 -9.49 21.34 15.83
N PRO A 93 -8.59 21.25 16.84
CA PRO A 93 -7.90 20.00 17.15
C PRO A 93 -8.85 18.86 17.54
N TRP A 94 -9.98 19.17 18.17
CA TRP A 94 -11.00 18.17 18.51
C TRP A 94 -11.70 17.63 17.27
N PHE A 95 -12.03 18.50 16.30
CA PHE A 95 -12.59 18.07 15.03
C PHE A 95 -11.60 17.17 14.26
N THR A 96 -10.33 17.57 14.22
CA THR A 96 -9.25 16.79 13.59
C THR A 96 -9.08 15.43 14.25
N PHE A 97 -9.09 15.36 15.58
CA PHE A 97 -8.96 14.11 16.33
C PHE A 97 -10.10 13.13 16.03
N VAL A 98 -11.34 13.63 16.08
CA VAL A 98 -12.54 12.81 15.78
C VAL A 98 -12.51 12.31 14.33
N ALA A 99 -12.15 13.17 13.38
CA ALA A 99 -12.04 12.78 11.97
C ALA A 99 -10.95 11.74 11.73
N GLY A 100 -9.79 11.86 12.37
CA GLY A 100 -8.72 10.85 12.30
C GLY A 100 -9.20 9.49 12.82
N GLY A 101 -9.91 9.48 13.96
CA GLY A 101 -10.53 8.26 14.50
C GLY A 101 -11.55 7.63 13.54
N LEU A 102 -12.41 8.44 12.92
CA LEU A 102 -13.33 7.98 11.88
C LEU A 102 -12.61 7.41 10.65
N GLY A 103 -11.45 7.96 10.29
CA GLY A 103 -10.59 7.42 9.23
C GLY A 103 -10.11 5.99 9.52
N ILE A 104 -9.63 5.74 10.75
CA ILE A 104 -9.22 4.39 11.20
C ILE A 104 -10.41 3.41 11.15
N ILE A 105 -11.56 3.82 11.69
CA ILE A 105 -12.78 2.99 11.69
C ILE A 105 -13.19 2.65 10.25
N THR A 106 -13.20 3.64 9.37
CA THR A 106 -13.55 3.48 7.95
C THR A 106 -12.60 2.50 7.26
N ALA A 107 -11.29 2.64 7.46
CA ALA A 107 -10.29 1.72 6.91
C ALA A 107 -10.48 0.30 7.43
N THR A 108 -10.71 0.14 8.73
CA THR A 108 -10.92 -1.16 9.38
C THR A 108 -12.15 -1.85 8.80
N LEU A 109 -13.28 -1.15 8.74
CA LEU A 109 -14.53 -1.67 8.20
C LEU A 109 -14.40 -2.02 6.72
N LEU A 110 -13.75 -1.16 5.93
CA LEU A 110 -13.53 -1.40 4.50
C LEU A 110 -12.71 -2.69 4.29
N ILE A 111 -11.57 -2.83 4.95
CA ILE A 111 -10.67 -3.97 4.80
C ILE A 111 -11.33 -5.25 5.32
N TYR A 112 -11.98 -5.18 6.48
CA TYR A 112 -12.70 -6.31 7.06
C TYR A 112 -13.80 -6.79 6.11
N TYR A 113 -14.63 -5.86 5.63
CA TYR A 113 -15.75 -6.19 4.74
C TYR A 113 -15.27 -6.78 3.42
N THR A 114 -14.26 -6.19 2.77
CA THR A 114 -13.78 -6.68 1.48
C THR A 114 -13.06 -8.03 1.59
N ASN A 115 -12.18 -8.20 2.57
CA ASN A 115 -11.36 -9.41 2.68
C ASN A 115 -12.05 -10.58 3.38
N LYS A 116 -13.07 -10.33 4.22
CA LYS A 116 -13.76 -11.41 4.96
C LYS A 116 -15.19 -11.63 4.48
N GLU A 117 -16.00 -10.59 4.35
CA GLU A 117 -17.44 -10.74 4.10
C GLU A 117 -17.78 -10.78 2.60
N TRP A 118 -17.22 -9.88 1.78
CA TRP A 118 -17.55 -9.81 0.35
C TRP A 118 -16.89 -10.94 -0.44
N TYR A 119 -15.56 -10.99 -0.42
CA TYR A 119 -14.82 -11.92 -1.26
C TYR A 119 -13.64 -12.52 -0.48
N PRO A 120 -13.92 -13.49 0.41
CA PRO A 120 -12.88 -14.13 1.20
C PRO A 120 -11.91 -14.89 0.28
N TYR A 121 -10.67 -14.39 0.22
CA TYR A 121 -9.63 -14.97 -0.60
C TYR A 121 -8.40 -15.28 0.26
N LEU A 122 -8.10 -16.58 0.42
CA LEU A 122 -7.01 -17.06 1.25
C LEU A 122 -5.67 -16.88 0.53
N ILE A 123 -5.02 -15.73 0.75
CA ILE A 123 -3.71 -15.43 0.17
C ILE A 123 -2.59 -15.92 1.09
N SER A 124 -1.76 -16.84 0.60
CA SER A 124 -0.54 -17.30 1.31
C SER A 124 -0.78 -17.87 2.71
N GLY A 125 -2.00 -18.36 3.00
CA GLY A 125 -2.36 -18.92 4.31
C GLY A 125 -2.50 -17.89 5.44
N LYS A 126 -2.56 -16.60 5.13
CA LYS A 126 -2.76 -15.54 6.14
C LYS A 126 -4.24 -15.49 6.59
N PRO A 127 -4.52 -15.08 7.84
CA PRO A 127 -5.89 -14.85 8.27
C PRO A 127 -6.56 -13.78 7.38
N LEU A 128 -7.87 -13.94 7.12
CA LEU A 128 -8.64 -13.05 6.22
C LEU A 128 -8.62 -11.59 6.69
N PHE A 129 -8.41 -11.34 7.98
CA PHE A 129 -8.15 -10.01 8.52
C PHE A 129 -6.94 -10.07 9.46
N SER A 130 -6.00 -9.14 9.30
CA SER A 130 -4.85 -9.00 10.19
C SER A 130 -4.52 -7.51 10.40
N ILE A 131 -4.34 -7.12 11.66
CA ILE A 131 -3.98 -5.74 12.02
C ILE A 131 -2.62 -5.34 11.40
N PRO A 132 -1.56 -6.18 11.44
CA PRO A 132 -0.28 -5.80 10.85
C PRO A 132 -0.35 -5.50 9.35
N SER A 133 -1.16 -6.25 8.59
CA SER A 133 -1.34 -5.97 7.16
C SER A 133 -2.26 -4.77 6.90
N ALA A 134 -3.20 -4.48 7.79
CA ALA A 134 -4.14 -3.37 7.66
C ALA A 134 -3.53 -2.01 8.11
N ALA A 135 -2.51 -2.03 8.96
CA ALA A 135 -1.95 -0.83 9.59
C ALA A 135 -1.54 0.29 8.62
N PRO A 136 -0.86 0.03 7.49
CA PRO A 136 -0.52 1.09 6.54
C PRO A 136 -1.77 1.79 5.99
N VAL A 137 -2.81 1.03 5.63
CA VAL A 137 -4.05 1.60 5.09
C VAL A 137 -4.83 2.37 6.15
N MET A 138 -4.89 1.85 7.39
CA MET A 138 -5.51 2.55 8.51
C MET A 138 -4.82 3.88 8.81
N PHE A 139 -3.48 3.90 8.79
CA PHE A 139 -2.69 5.11 8.99
C PHE A 139 -2.96 6.16 7.89
N GLU A 140 -2.93 5.76 6.62
CA GLU A 140 -3.16 6.69 5.52
C GLU A 140 -4.57 7.30 5.55
N LEU A 141 -5.61 6.50 5.83
CA LEU A 141 -6.98 7.02 5.95
C LEU A 141 -7.16 7.92 7.17
N MET A 142 -6.52 7.61 8.30
CA MET A 142 -6.48 8.48 9.47
C MET A 142 -5.91 9.85 9.11
N VAL A 143 -4.72 9.88 8.49
CA VAL A 143 -4.03 11.13 8.10
C VAL A 143 -4.86 11.89 7.07
N LEU A 144 -5.43 11.22 6.07
CA LEU A 144 -6.27 11.84 5.05
C LEU A 144 -7.49 12.54 5.66
N PHE A 145 -8.25 11.85 6.52
CA PHE A 145 -9.44 12.41 7.16
C PHE A 145 -9.07 13.57 8.10
N ALA A 146 -8.00 13.41 8.87
CA ALA A 146 -7.50 14.44 9.77
C ALA A 146 -7.05 15.69 8.99
N ALA A 147 -6.26 15.53 7.93
CA ALA A 147 -5.73 16.65 7.13
C ALA A 147 -6.84 17.44 6.42
N ILE A 148 -7.76 16.75 5.75
CA ILE A 148 -8.90 17.40 5.08
C ILE A 148 -9.77 18.13 6.08
N THR A 149 -10.10 17.50 7.22
CA THR A 149 -10.90 18.14 8.27
C THR A 149 -10.19 19.33 8.89
N THR A 150 -8.87 19.26 9.06
CA THR A 150 -8.08 20.40 9.58
C THR A 150 -8.13 21.57 8.62
N LEU A 151 -7.91 21.34 7.32
CA LEU A 151 -7.94 22.38 6.30
C LEU A 151 -9.34 23.00 6.19
N LEU A 152 -10.36 22.17 5.96
CA LEU A 152 -11.74 22.64 5.79
C LEU A 152 -12.29 23.25 7.07
N GLY A 153 -11.93 22.69 8.23
CA GLY A 153 -12.31 23.20 9.55
C GLY A 153 -11.67 24.56 9.84
N MET A 154 -10.39 24.74 9.51
CA MET A 154 -9.72 26.04 9.62
C MET A 154 -10.41 27.08 8.73
N LEU A 155 -10.67 26.75 7.47
CA LEU A 155 -11.37 27.64 6.54
C LEU A 155 -12.77 27.99 7.06
N ALA A 156 -13.55 27.00 7.49
CA ALA A 156 -14.91 27.21 7.98
C ALA A 156 -14.98 28.06 9.27
N LEU A 157 -14.10 27.79 10.24
CA LEU A 157 -14.04 28.55 11.50
C LEU A 157 -13.62 30.01 11.26
N ASN A 158 -12.76 30.26 10.27
CA ASN A 158 -12.38 31.60 9.82
C ASN A 158 -13.38 32.22 8.82
N ARG A 159 -14.50 31.54 8.53
CA ARG A 159 -15.54 31.96 7.56
C ARG A 159 -15.00 32.18 6.14
N LEU A 160 -14.01 31.39 5.75
CA LEU A 160 -13.43 31.38 4.42
C LEU A 160 -14.15 30.36 3.52
N PRO A 161 -14.26 30.64 2.21
CA PRO A 161 -13.77 31.83 1.52
C PRO A 161 -14.65 33.07 1.78
N LEU A 162 -14.02 34.17 2.19
CA LEU A 162 -14.65 35.49 2.30
C LEU A 162 -14.09 36.37 1.18
N PHE A 163 -14.87 36.58 0.13
CA PHE A 163 -14.39 37.28 -1.08
C PHE A 163 -14.28 38.80 -0.90
N THR A 164 -15.03 39.37 0.05
CA THR A 164 -15.00 40.81 0.33
C THR A 164 -14.99 41.06 1.83
N HIS A 165 -14.11 41.94 2.29
CA HIS A 165 -14.05 42.41 3.67
C HIS A 165 -13.97 43.95 3.67
N PRO A 166 -14.73 44.68 4.51
CA PRO A 166 -14.74 46.15 4.51
C PRO A 166 -13.37 46.80 4.69
N LEU A 167 -12.45 46.15 5.41
CA LEU A 167 -11.09 46.66 5.63
C LEU A 167 -10.27 46.78 4.34
N PHE A 168 -10.56 45.97 3.30
CA PHE A 168 -9.80 46.00 2.04
C PHE A 168 -10.04 47.26 1.19
N GLN A 169 -11.03 48.09 1.55
CA GLN A 169 -11.26 49.39 0.89
C GLN A 169 -10.26 50.47 1.35
N SER A 170 -9.68 50.29 2.53
CA SER A 170 -8.66 51.20 3.05
C SER A 170 -7.40 51.12 2.20
N THR A 171 -6.94 52.25 1.68
CA THR A 171 -5.66 52.36 0.98
C THR A 171 -4.49 52.06 1.91
N ARG A 172 -4.63 52.32 3.21
CA ARG A 172 -3.60 52.03 4.22
C ARG A 172 -3.55 50.57 4.58
N PHE A 173 -4.71 49.91 4.70
CA PHE A 173 -4.77 48.48 5.01
C PHE A 173 -4.10 47.61 3.94
N GLN A 174 -3.89 48.11 2.73
CA GLN A 174 -3.09 47.41 1.71
C GLN A 174 -1.65 47.08 2.18
N ARG A 175 -1.13 47.79 3.18
CA ARG A 175 0.21 47.54 3.78
C ARG A 175 0.21 46.48 4.87
N VAL A 176 -0.94 45.91 5.23
CA VAL A 176 -1.08 44.92 6.32
C VAL A 176 -0.22 43.67 6.12
N THR A 177 0.06 43.31 4.87
CA THR A 177 0.91 42.16 4.52
C THR A 177 2.38 42.53 4.29
N ASN A 178 2.74 43.81 4.34
CA ASN A 178 4.10 44.28 4.09
C ASN A 178 4.80 44.70 5.40
N ASP A 179 4.37 45.81 5.99
CA ASP A 179 5.17 46.48 7.03
C ASP A 179 4.35 47.24 8.08
N LYS A 180 3.02 47.16 8.05
CA LYS A 180 2.13 47.85 8.99
C LYS A 180 1.24 46.89 9.75
N PHE A 181 0.93 47.27 10.99
CA PHE A 181 0.13 46.51 11.93
C PHE A 181 -1.19 47.23 12.17
N PHE A 182 -2.30 46.50 12.25
CA PHE A 182 -3.60 47.11 12.38
C PHE A 182 -4.44 46.49 13.49
N LEU A 183 -5.22 47.32 14.17
CA LEU A 183 -6.25 46.89 15.11
C LEU A 183 -7.60 47.35 14.58
N SER A 184 -8.55 46.44 14.41
CA SER A 184 -9.90 46.76 13.95
C SER A 184 -10.93 46.49 15.04
N ILE A 185 -11.78 47.47 15.36
CA ILE A 185 -12.92 47.31 16.27
C ILE A 185 -14.20 47.27 15.45
N ASP A 186 -14.98 46.20 15.62
CA ASP A 186 -16.26 46.01 14.93
C ASP A 186 -17.34 46.93 15.51
N ALA A 187 -18.08 47.63 14.65
CA ALA A 187 -19.18 48.51 15.07
C ALA A 187 -20.33 47.74 15.74
N ARG A 188 -20.39 46.41 15.60
CA ARG A 188 -21.35 45.51 16.27
C ARG A 188 -20.94 45.15 17.71
N ASP A 189 -19.83 45.65 18.22
CA ASP A 189 -19.43 45.44 19.61
C ASP A 189 -20.38 46.20 20.57
N PRO A 190 -20.83 45.61 21.69
CA PRO A 190 -21.73 46.29 22.64
C PRO A 190 -21.16 47.58 23.23
N LYS A 191 -19.83 47.72 23.34
CA LYS A 191 -19.16 48.93 23.86
C LYS A 191 -18.83 49.95 22.78
N TYR A 192 -19.09 49.64 21.51
CA TYR A 192 -18.77 50.53 20.41
C TYR A 192 -19.54 51.86 20.49
N LYS A 193 -18.80 52.96 20.51
CA LYS A 193 -19.31 54.33 20.32
C LYS A 193 -18.31 55.08 19.46
N SER A 194 -18.73 55.54 18.27
CA SER A 194 -17.84 56.09 17.23
C SER A 194 -16.73 57.00 17.78
N GLU A 195 -17.09 58.12 18.39
CA GLU A 195 -16.12 59.11 18.90
C GLU A 195 -15.23 58.57 20.03
N LYS A 196 -15.81 57.81 20.97
CA LYS A 196 -15.05 57.26 22.11
C LYS A 196 -14.04 56.20 21.66
N THR A 197 -14.43 55.36 20.72
CA THR A 197 -13.55 54.31 20.17
C THR A 197 -12.39 54.94 19.40
N ILE A 198 -12.63 56.01 18.63
CA ILE A 198 -11.58 56.75 17.93
C ILE A 198 -10.61 57.39 18.94
N GLN A 199 -11.14 58.11 19.94
CA GLN A 199 -10.32 58.74 20.99
C GLN A 199 -9.49 57.72 21.76
N LEU A 200 -10.08 56.56 22.07
CA LEU A 200 -9.38 55.45 22.69
C LEU A 200 -8.19 55.01 21.85
N LEU A 201 -8.41 54.67 20.58
CA LEU A 201 -7.36 54.17 19.70
C LEU A 201 -6.25 55.21 19.47
N THR A 202 -6.60 56.48 19.33
CA THR A 202 -5.61 57.58 19.26
C THR A 202 -4.79 57.67 20.54
N GLY A 203 -5.42 57.55 21.71
CA GLY A 203 -4.73 57.53 23.02
C GLY A 203 -3.83 56.31 23.24
N LEU A 204 -4.04 55.22 22.49
CA LEU A 204 -3.23 54.01 22.51
C LEU A 204 -1.98 54.06 21.62
N GLY A 205 -1.72 55.21 20.98
CA GLY A 205 -0.54 55.41 20.14
C GLY A 205 -0.73 54.96 18.69
N ALA A 206 -1.97 54.91 18.20
CA ALA A 206 -2.23 54.72 16.77
C ALA A 206 -1.67 55.89 15.96
N GLU A 207 -0.90 55.60 14.91
CA GLU A 207 -0.37 56.62 13.98
C GLU A 207 -1.51 57.23 13.14
N TYR A 208 -2.52 56.42 12.86
CA TYR A 208 -3.68 56.82 12.07
C TYR A 208 -4.91 56.01 12.50
N VAL A 209 -6.07 56.65 12.53
CA VAL A 209 -7.36 56.01 12.85
C VAL A 209 -8.40 56.41 11.79
N GLU A 210 -9.10 55.43 11.23
CA GLU A 210 -10.14 55.65 10.23
C GLU A 210 -11.38 54.78 10.44
N THR A 211 -12.51 55.21 9.90
CA THR A 211 -13.78 54.47 9.89
C THR A 211 -13.97 53.77 8.55
N CYS A 212 -14.12 52.45 8.56
CA CYS A 212 -14.45 51.65 7.38
C CYS A 212 -15.97 51.39 7.33
N HIS A 213 -16.58 51.56 6.15
CA HIS A 213 -18.04 51.43 5.96
C HIS A 213 -18.41 50.09 5.32
N LYS A 214 -19.66 49.62 5.57
CA LYS A 214 -20.15 48.36 5.01
C LYS A 214 -20.73 48.56 3.61
N GLU A 215 -20.07 48.06 2.57
CA GLU A 215 -20.64 47.99 1.23
C GLU A 215 -21.67 46.85 1.06
N ALA A 216 -22.53 46.98 0.04
CA ALA A 216 -23.34 45.89 -0.47
C ALA A 216 -22.42 44.80 -1.07
N SER A 217 -22.64 43.53 -0.72
CA SER A 217 -21.78 42.43 -1.20
C SER A 217 -21.77 42.38 -2.73
N ALA A 218 -20.60 42.57 -3.35
CA ALA A 218 -20.45 42.34 -4.78
C ALA A 218 -20.75 40.86 -5.10
N PRO A 219 -21.53 40.56 -6.17
CA PRO A 219 -21.76 39.19 -6.58
C PRO A 219 -20.44 38.51 -6.99
N LEU A 220 -20.35 37.20 -6.78
CA LEU A 220 -19.20 36.40 -7.22
C LEU A 220 -18.87 36.67 -8.70
N PRO A 221 -17.58 36.89 -9.05
CA PRO A 221 -17.17 37.08 -10.43
C PRO A 221 -17.64 35.91 -11.30
N TRP A 222 -18.19 36.21 -12.48
CA TRP A 222 -18.69 35.18 -13.40
C TRP A 222 -17.60 34.15 -13.76
N ALA A 223 -16.34 34.62 -13.91
CA ALA A 223 -15.17 33.79 -14.18
C ALA A 223 -14.90 32.75 -13.09
N PHE A 224 -15.15 33.09 -11.83
CA PHE A 224 -15.00 32.14 -10.72
C PHE A 224 -16.11 31.08 -10.76
N ARG A 225 -17.36 31.49 -11.04
CA ARG A 225 -18.50 30.56 -11.16
C ARG A 225 -18.29 29.58 -12.31
N THR A 226 -17.81 30.05 -13.45
CA THR A 226 -17.47 29.18 -14.59
C THR A 226 -16.28 28.27 -14.29
N ALA A 227 -15.23 28.76 -13.63
CA ALA A 227 -14.09 27.93 -13.23
C ALA A 227 -14.50 26.79 -12.27
N VAL A 228 -15.34 27.08 -11.26
CA VAL A 228 -15.88 26.05 -10.36
C VAL A 228 -16.72 25.03 -11.12
N PHE A 229 -17.61 25.50 -12.01
CA PHE A 229 -18.43 24.60 -12.84
C PHE A 229 -17.57 23.69 -13.73
N LEU A 230 -16.59 24.25 -14.44
CA LEU A 230 -15.67 23.48 -15.28
C LEU A 230 -14.82 22.50 -14.45
N GLY A 231 -14.38 22.91 -13.26
CA GLY A 231 -13.64 22.04 -12.34
C GLY A 231 -14.48 20.85 -11.87
N LEU A 232 -15.75 21.07 -11.53
CA LEU A 232 -16.70 20.00 -11.18
C LEU A 232 -16.94 19.06 -12.37
N LEU A 233 -17.05 19.61 -13.58
CA LEU A 233 -17.25 18.84 -14.81
C LEU A 233 -16.00 17.98 -15.13
N LEU A 234 -14.80 18.52 -14.93
CA LEU A 234 -13.54 17.79 -15.07
C LEU A 234 -13.42 16.68 -14.01
N ALA A 235 -13.86 16.93 -12.77
CA ALA A 235 -13.86 15.93 -11.69
C ALA A 235 -14.79 14.73 -11.98
N MET A 236 -15.75 14.87 -12.89
CA MET A 236 -16.59 13.75 -13.36
C MET A 236 -15.87 12.86 -14.37
N VAL A 237 -14.79 13.30 -15.02
CA VAL A 237 -14.05 12.51 -16.02
C VAL A 237 -13.50 11.22 -15.42
N PRO A 238 -12.75 11.22 -14.29
CA PRO A 238 -12.27 9.98 -13.67
C PRO A 238 -13.40 9.03 -13.27
N VAL A 239 -14.51 9.56 -12.72
CA VAL A 239 -15.67 8.75 -12.30
C VAL A 239 -16.31 8.08 -13.52
N SER A 240 -16.49 8.83 -14.60
CA SER A 240 -17.04 8.34 -15.86
C SER A 240 -16.13 7.30 -16.52
N MET A 241 -14.81 7.52 -16.48
CA MET A 241 -13.82 6.55 -16.96
C MET A 241 -13.85 5.26 -16.14
N VAL A 242 -13.96 5.33 -14.81
CA VAL A 242 -14.09 4.15 -13.95
C VAL A 242 -15.38 3.40 -14.25
N ALA A 243 -16.51 4.09 -14.40
CA ALA A 243 -17.79 3.47 -14.76
C ALA A 243 -17.70 2.74 -16.11
N TRP A 244 -17.15 3.41 -17.13
CA TRP A 244 -16.95 2.83 -18.47
C TRP A 244 -15.98 1.64 -18.48
N LYS A 245 -14.87 1.73 -17.74
CA LYS A 245 -13.89 0.63 -17.64
C LYS A 245 -14.37 -0.53 -16.77
N ARG A 246 -15.35 -0.33 -15.88
CA ARG A 246 -16.02 -1.45 -15.18
C ARG A 246 -16.92 -2.27 -16.11
N SER A 247 -17.43 -1.68 -17.18
CA SER A 247 -18.31 -2.36 -18.14
C SER A 247 -17.61 -2.81 -19.44
N THR A 248 -16.30 -2.60 -19.56
CA THR A 248 -15.52 -2.98 -20.75
C THR A 248 -14.31 -3.82 -20.39
N TYR A 249 -14.12 -4.93 -21.10
CA TYR A 249 -12.96 -5.80 -20.95
C TYR A 249 -11.94 -5.45 -22.04
N SER A 250 -10.69 -5.15 -21.64
CA SER A 250 -9.58 -4.95 -22.58
C SER A 250 -8.50 -5.99 -22.31
N ARG A 251 -7.87 -6.49 -23.38
CA ARG A 251 -6.66 -7.31 -23.31
C ARG A 251 -5.39 -6.48 -23.21
N GLU A 252 -5.49 -5.17 -23.43
CA GLU A 252 -4.37 -4.25 -23.28
C GLU A 252 -4.22 -3.80 -21.81
N PRO A 253 -2.98 -3.70 -21.30
CA PRO A 253 -2.74 -3.28 -19.93
C PRO A 253 -3.25 -1.85 -19.69
N ARG A 254 -3.70 -1.59 -18.46
CA ARG A 254 -4.26 -0.30 -18.02
C ARG A 254 -3.30 0.87 -18.28
N ILE A 255 -3.89 2.07 -18.40
CA ILE A 255 -3.17 3.35 -18.51
C ILE A 255 -2.13 3.45 -17.40
N ARG A 256 -0.86 3.61 -17.79
CA ARG A 256 0.28 3.77 -16.89
C ARG A 256 0.55 5.26 -16.71
N VAL A 257 0.11 5.83 -15.60
CA VAL A 257 0.30 7.27 -15.32
C VAL A 257 1.70 7.52 -14.73
N ILE A 258 2.17 6.64 -13.84
CA ILE A 258 3.48 6.75 -13.20
C ILE A 258 4.35 5.61 -13.72
N PHE A 259 5.07 5.87 -14.82
CA PHE A 259 5.91 4.87 -15.47
C PHE A 259 7.02 4.32 -14.57
N ASP A 260 7.58 5.17 -13.72
CA ASP A 260 8.72 4.83 -12.85
C ASP A 260 8.36 3.77 -11.79
N MET A 261 7.18 3.86 -11.16
CA MET A 261 6.73 2.81 -10.22
C MET A 261 6.29 1.51 -10.91
N VAL A 262 5.71 1.61 -12.10
CA VAL A 262 5.21 0.43 -12.82
C VAL A 262 6.35 -0.35 -13.48
N SER A 263 7.38 0.35 -13.96
CA SER A 263 8.49 -0.23 -14.70
C SER A 263 9.81 0.28 -14.15
N GLN A 264 10.13 -0.12 -12.93
CA GLN A 264 11.44 0.16 -12.35
C GLN A 264 12.55 -0.59 -13.11
N PRO A 265 13.65 0.08 -13.50
CA PRO A 265 14.81 -0.59 -14.03
C PRO A 265 15.36 -1.54 -12.95
N LYS A 266 15.33 -2.84 -13.23
CA LYS A 266 15.96 -3.86 -12.40
C LYS A 266 16.79 -4.79 -13.26
N LYS A 267 17.95 -5.18 -12.78
CA LYS A 267 18.71 -6.27 -13.38
C LYS A 267 18.11 -7.59 -12.90
N LYS A 268 17.72 -8.45 -13.83
CA LYS A 268 17.13 -9.76 -13.50
C LYS A 268 18.25 -10.74 -13.17
N THR A 269 17.91 -11.80 -12.45
CA THR A 269 18.81 -12.94 -12.24
C THR A 269 19.29 -13.46 -13.59
N GLN A 270 20.56 -13.87 -13.67
CA GLN A 270 21.19 -14.42 -14.87
C GLN A 270 21.24 -13.45 -16.08
N THR A 271 21.19 -12.13 -15.85
CA THR A 271 21.40 -11.11 -16.91
C THR A 271 22.78 -10.46 -16.81
N THR A 272 23.15 -9.68 -17.82
CA THR A 272 24.40 -8.92 -17.83
C THR A 272 24.27 -7.59 -17.10
N SER A 273 25.35 -7.19 -16.43
CA SER A 273 25.47 -5.92 -15.72
C SER A 273 26.74 -5.21 -16.12
N THR A 274 26.65 -3.89 -16.27
CA THR A 274 27.81 -3.01 -16.47
C THR A 274 28.43 -2.55 -15.15
N LEU A 275 27.78 -2.84 -14.01
CA LEU A 275 28.24 -2.45 -12.68
C LEU A 275 29.46 -3.28 -12.21
N TRP A 276 29.54 -4.53 -12.65
CA TRP A 276 30.57 -5.48 -12.20
C TRP A 276 31.48 -5.88 -13.35
N GLN A 277 32.77 -6.05 -13.06
CA GLN A 277 33.79 -6.40 -14.05
C GLN A 277 33.55 -7.77 -14.71
N ASP A 278 32.93 -8.71 -13.99
CA ASP A 278 32.57 -10.03 -14.50
C ASP A 278 31.34 -10.01 -15.43
N GLY A 279 30.73 -8.83 -15.62
CA GLY A 279 29.57 -8.64 -16.49
C GLY A 279 28.29 -9.27 -15.97
N ARG A 280 28.26 -9.84 -14.76
CA ARG A 280 27.11 -10.59 -14.23
C ARG A 280 26.24 -9.70 -13.36
N ALA A 281 24.91 -9.75 -13.54
CA ALA A 281 23.98 -9.09 -12.63
C ALA A 281 23.87 -9.77 -11.25
N MET A 282 24.26 -11.05 -11.18
CA MET A 282 24.27 -11.84 -9.95
C MET A 282 25.67 -12.40 -9.71
N ARG A 283 26.11 -12.38 -8.44
CA ARG A 283 27.36 -13.03 -8.06
C ARG A 283 27.15 -14.55 -8.03
N PRO A 284 28.05 -15.35 -8.64
CA PRO A 284 28.03 -16.79 -8.45
C PRO A 284 28.32 -17.11 -6.98
N TRP A 285 27.91 -18.29 -6.55
CA TRP A 285 28.29 -18.79 -5.24
C TRP A 285 29.80 -19.01 -5.24
N VAL A 286 30.45 -18.73 -4.12
CA VAL A 286 31.87 -19.04 -3.97
C VAL A 286 32.00 -20.56 -3.93
N GLU A 287 32.91 -21.11 -4.73
CA GLU A 287 33.10 -22.55 -4.82
C GLU A 287 33.42 -23.15 -3.44
N GLY A 288 32.83 -24.32 -3.14
CA GLY A 288 32.98 -24.98 -1.84
C GLY A 288 32.25 -24.31 -0.67
N THR A 289 31.53 -23.21 -0.89
CA THR A 289 30.75 -22.56 0.18
C THR A 289 29.31 -23.05 0.22
N ILE A 290 28.81 -23.25 1.43
CA ILE A 290 27.40 -23.55 1.72
C ILE A 290 26.88 -22.39 2.56
N ALA A 291 25.73 -21.83 2.20
CA ALA A 291 25.15 -20.73 2.98
C ALA A 291 24.88 -21.18 4.43
N LYS A 292 25.06 -20.27 5.38
CA LYS A 292 24.87 -20.57 6.80
C LYS A 292 23.43 -21.06 7.03
N GLY A 293 23.29 -22.29 7.52
CA GLY A 293 21.98 -22.94 7.74
C GLY A 293 21.51 -23.83 6.57
N GLU A 294 22.23 -23.87 5.45
CA GLU A 294 21.89 -24.72 4.29
C GLU A 294 22.71 -26.03 4.23
N LEU A 295 23.50 -26.35 5.27
CA LEU A 295 24.21 -27.61 5.34
C LEU A 295 23.23 -28.78 5.54
N LYS A 296 22.97 -29.51 4.46
CA LYS A 296 22.11 -30.70 4.42
C LYS A 296 22.91 -31.98 4.64
N ALA A 297 23.48 -32.16 5.83
CA ALA A 297 24.37 -33.28 6.16
C ALA A 297 23.63 -34.62 6.37
N ASP A 298 22.37 -34.59 6.82
CA ASP A 298 21.57 -35.78 7.06
C ASP A 298 20.88 -36.26 5.76
N ASP A 299 21.41 -37.32 5.17
CA ASP A 299 20.84 -37.92 3.95
C ASP A 299 19.44 -38.51 4.16
N ALA A 300 19.16 -39.04 5.35
CA ALA A 300 17.86 -39.62 5.65
C ALA A 300 16.81 -38.52 5.69
N PHE A 301 17.08 -37.42 6.40
CA PHE A 301 16.15 -36.31 6.53
C PHE A 301 16.03 -35.46 5.26
N TYR A 302 17.13 -35.09 4.61
CA TYR A 302 17.09 -34.15 3.48
C TYR A 302 16.82 -34.82 2.13
N ARG A 303 17.09 -36.13 2.00
CA ARG A 303 17.06 -36.84 0.71
C ARG A 303 16.27 -38.15 0.73
N GLY A 304 15.88 -38.64 1.91
CA GLY A 304 15.23 -39.93 2.05
C GLY A 304 16.14 -41.13 1.79
N LEU A 305 17.46 -40.94 1.80
CA LEU A 305 18.45 -41.98 1.52
C LEU A 305 19.06 -42.52 2.82
N LYS A 306 19.47 -43.79 2.82
CA LYS A 306 20.27 -44.34 3.91
C LYS A 306 21.56 -43.49 4.07
N PRO A 307 22.11 -43.35 5.29
CA PRO A 307 23.32 -42.56 5.52
C PRO A 307 24.45 -42.91 4.53
N GLY A 308 25.03 -41.90 3.87
CA GLY A 308 26.06 -42.09 2.84
C GLY A 308 25.52 -42.47 1.46
N GLY A 309 24.20 -42.58 1.30
CA GLY A 309 23.53 -42.90 0.04
C GLY A 309 23.75 -41.85 -1.04
N LEU A 310 24.12 -40.62 -0.67
CA LEU A 310 24.51 -39.56 -1.62
C LEU A 310 25.71 -39.98 -2.50
N ASN A 311 26.68 -40.68 -1.92
CA ASN A 311 27.85 -41.19 -2.65
C ASN A 311 27.46 -42.32 -3.64
N ALA A 312 26.46 -43.13 -3.28
CA ALA A 312 25.91 -44.15 -4.16
C ALA A 312 25.11 -43.52 -5.33
N VAL A 313 24.39 -42.42 -5.08
CA VAL A 313 23.73 -41.64 -6.14
C VAL A 313 24.77 -41.01 -7.05
N ALA A 314 25.82 -40.38 -6.52
CA ALA A 314 26.92 -39.78 -7.28
C ALA A 314 27.66 -40.80 -8.16
N ALA A 315 27.92 -42.01 -7.64
CA ALA A 315 28.48 -43.12 -8.41
C ALA A 315 27.54 -43.58 -9.55
N THR A 316 26.22 -43.48 -9.36
CA THR A 316 25.22 -43.84 -10.36
C THR A 316 25.03 -42.74 -11.42
N THR A 317 25.06 -41.46 -11.05
CA THR A 317 24.93 -40.33 -11.99
C THR A 317 26.13 -40.18 -12.91
N VAL A 318 27.36 -40.48 -12.46
CA VAL A 318 28.55 -40.55 -13.34
C VAL A 318 28.37 -41.62 -14.43
N SER A 319 27.64 -42.70 -14.13
CA SER A 319 27.30 -43.74 -15.12
C SER A 319 26.10 -43.37 -16.01
N MET A 320 25.25 -42.42 -15.61
CA MET A 320 24.09 -41.96 -16.40
C MET A 320 24.36 -40.72 -17.25
N THR A 321 25.40 -39.92 -16.99
CA THR A 321 25.85 -38.86 -17.92
C THR A 321 26.21 -39.38 -19.30
N ASN A 322 26.54 -40.68 -19.43
CA ASN A 322 26.76 -41.34 -20.73
C ASN A 322 25.46 -41.82 -21.42
N LEU A 323 24.27 -41.63 -20.83
CA LEU A 323 22.99 -42.06 -21.40
C LEU A 323 22.02 -40.91 -21.73
N VAL A 324 22.27 -39.69 -21.22
CA VAL A 324 21.40 -38.52 -21.50
C VAL A 324 21.71 -37.87 -22.86
N ALA A 325 22.76 -38.29 -23.56
CA ALA A 325 23.07 -37.79 -24.90
C ALA A 325 22.14 -38.34 -26.02
N ASN A 326 21.19 -39.24 -25.73
CA ASN A 326 20.32 -39.85 -26.73
C ASN A 326 18.87 -40.05 -26.22
N GLN A 327 18.17 -38.97 -25.86
CA GLN A 327 16.72 -39.03 -25.57
C GLN A 327 15.88 -37.94 -26.24
N ASP A 328 16.39 -37.31 -27.30
CA ASP A 328 15.52 -36.57 -28.23
C ASP A 328 14.86 -37.57 -29.18
N GLY A 329 13.74 -38.18 -28.75
CA GLY A 329 13.05 -39.18 -29.57
C GLY A 329 11.63 -39.50 -29.09
N ALA A 330 10.65 -38.78 -29.67
CA ALA A 330 9.26 -39.14 -29.92
C ALA A 330 8.47 -39.96 -28.86
N ALA A 331 7.40 -39.35 -28.36
CA ALA A 331 6.33 -40.02 -27.65
C ALA A 331 5.65 -41.08 -28.55
N ALA A 332 5.88 -42.36 -28.24
CA ALA A 332 5.08 -43.44 -28.79
C ALA A 332 3.76 -43.56 -28.01
N ALA A 333 2.65 -43.50 -28.73
CA ALA A 333 1.32 -43.77 -28.21
C ALA A 333 1.24 -45.18 -27.60
N ALA A 334 0.65 -45.31 -26.41
CA ALA A 334 0.50 -46.58 -25.73
C ALA A 334 -0.56 -47.46 -26.41
N THR A 335 -0.12 -48.58 -26.99
CA THR A 335 -0.99 -49.67 -27.44
C THR A 335 -1.41 -50.53 -26.23
N PRO A 336 -2.67 -50.97 -26.11
CA PRO A 336 -3.08 -51.87 -25.04
C PRO A 336 -2.41 -53.25 -25.20
N GLY A 337 -1.65 -53.69 -24.19
CA GLY A 337 -0.97 -55.00 -24.19
C GLY A 337 0.56 -54.97 -24.12
N ALA A 338 1.20 -53.83 -23.88
CA ALA A 338 2.64 -53.75 -23.71
C ALA A 338 3.12 -54.43 -22.40
N PRO A 339 4.30 -55.10 -22.38
CA PRO A 339 4.84 -55.75 -21.18
C PRO A 339 5.18 -54.71 -20.09
N ALA A 340 5.32 -55.19 -18.86
CA ALA A 340 5.65 -54.40 -17.68
C ALA A 340 6.69 -53.31 -17.97
N THR A 341 6.36 -52.08 -17.57
CA THR A 341 7.24 -50.91 -17.65
C THR A 341 8.63 -51.28 -17.11
N PRO A 342 9.73 -50.95 -17.82
CA PRO A 342 11.06 -51.23 -17.32
C PRO A 342 11.22 -50.63 -15.91
N PRO A 343 11.93 -51.33 -14.99
CA PRO A 343 12.06 -50.88 -13.61
C PRO A 343 12.67 -49.47 -13.56
N ASP A 344 12.06 -48.59 -12.77
CA ASP A 344 12.49 -47.21 -12.61
C ASP A 344 13.93 -47.23 -12.04
N PRO A 345 14.92 -46.57 -12.69
CA PRO A 345 16.28 -46.50 -12.17
C PRO A 345 16.35 -46.03 -10.71
N LEU A 346 15.37 -45.24 -10.27
CA LEU A 346 15.25 -44.76 -8.90
C LEU A 346 14.93 -45.88 -7.91
N ASP A 347 14.39 -47.01 -8.32
CA ASP A 347 14.09 -48.14 -7.43
C ASP A 347 15.36 -48.84 -6.90
N LYS A 348 16.52 -48.63 -7.55
CA LYS A 348 17.82 -49.20 -7.14
C LYS A 348 18.52 -48.37 -6.06
N LEU A 349 18.04 -47.17 -5.77
CA LEU A 349 18.70 -46.28 -4.80
C LEU A 349 18.46 -46.75 -3.36
N PRO A 350 19.41 -46.50 -2.44
CA PRO A 350 19.32 -46.97 -1.06
C PRO A 350 18.35 -46.09 -0.25
N TRP A 351 17.05 -46.21 -0.50
CA TRP A 351 16.02 -45.46 0.23
C TRP A 351 15.90 -45.90 1.68
N ILE A 352 15.55 -44.97 2.57
CA ILE A 352 15.12 -45.34 3.92
C ILE A 352 13.70 -45.92 3.90
N GLU A 353 13.50 -46.94 4.72
CA GLU A 353 12.19 -47.56 4.95
C GLU A 353 11.53 -47.01 6.22
N ASN A 354 12.35 -46.70 7.23
CA ASN A 354 11.91 -46.17 8.51
C ASN A 354 11.66 -44.66 8.43
N PHE A 355 10.68 -44.20 9.20
CA PHE A 355 10.35 -42.78 9.32
C PHE A 355 11.43 -42.06 10.16
N PRO A 356 12.06 -40.98 9.66
CA PRO A 356 13.25 -40.39 10.30
C PRO A 356 12.93 -39.37 11.41
N LEU A 357 11.65 -39.09 11.69
CA LEU A 357 11.23 -38.10 12.70
C LEU A 357 10.45 -38.78 13.82
N GLU A 358 10.44 -38.15 14.99
CA GLU A 358 9.55 -38.55 16.07
C GLU A 358 8.08 -38.34 15.66
N VAL A 359 7.26 -39.37 15.86
CA VAL A 359 5.84 -39.33 15.51
C VAL A 359 5.05 -38.74 16.67
N THR A 360 4.59 -37.51 16.51
CA THR A 360 3.77 -36.80 17.50
C THR A 360 2.40 -36.41 16.93
N PRO A 361 1.37 -36.20 17.79
CA PRO A 361 0.06 -35.68 17.35
C PRO A 361 0.17 -34.36 16.60
N GLU A 362 1.10 -33.49 17.00
CA GLU A 362 1.35 -32.20 16.35
C GLU A 362 1.90 -32.40 14.93
N LEU A 363 2.84 -33.34 14.75
CA LEU A 363 3.39 -33.66 13.44
C LEU A 363 2.33 -34.27 12.52
N MET A 364 1.45 -35.12 13.06
CA MET A 364 0.32 -35.69 12.31
C MET A 364 -0.66 -34.58 11.86
N LYS A 365 -1.07 -33.69 12.77
CA LYS A 365 -1.95 -32.56 12.45
C LYS A 365 -1.33 -31.64 11.40
N ARG A 366 -0.02 -31.36 11.53
CA ARG A 366 0.73 -30.59 10.55
C ARG A 366 0.78 -31.27 9.18
N GLY A 367 0.97 -32.59 9.17
CA GLY A 367 0.93 -33.41 7.97
C GLY A 367 -0.41 -33.32 7.24
N GLN A 368 -1.51 -33.44 7.97
CA GLN A 368 -2.86 -33.28 7.44
C GLN A 368 -3.09 -31.88 6.84
N GLU A 369 -2.71 -30.83 7.57
CA GLU A 369 -2.83 -29.45 7.11
C GLU A 369 -2.09 -29.25 5.77
N ARG A 370 -0.83 -29.67 5.71
CA ARG A 370 0.01 -29.52 4.50
C ARG A 370 -0.49 -30.39 3.35
N TYR A 371 -0.95 -31.60 3.63
CA TYR A 371 -1.56 -32.47 2.63
C TYR A 371 -2.80 -31.83 2.02
N ASN A 372 -3.69 -31.27 2.84
CA ASN A 372 -4.92 -30.63 2.38
C ASN A 372 -4.64 -29.42 1.49
N ILE A 373 -3.57 -28.67 1.76
CA ILE A 373 -3.15 -27.51 0.97
C ILE A 373 -2.54 -27.92 -0.38
N TYR A 374 -1.57 -28.83 -0.38
CA TYR A 374 -0.73 -29.08 -1.55
C TYR A 374 -1.12 -30.32 -2.36
N CYS A 375 -1.65 -31.36 -1.70
CA CYS A 375 -1.78 -32.69 -2.30
C CYS A 375 -3.24 -33.07 -2.57
N ALA A 376 -4.18 -32.69 -1.70
CA ALA A 376 -5.59 -33.09 -1.80
C ALA A 376 -6.28 -32.59 -3.09
N THR A 377 -5.79 -31.50 -3.68
CA THR A 377 -6.34 -30.96 -4.93
C THR A 377 -6.20 -31.93 -6.11
N CYS A 378 -5.18 -32.80 -6.10
CA CYS A 378 -4.97 -33.85 -7.11
C CYS A 378 -5.33 -35.24 -6.56
N HIS A 379 -4.89 -35.57 -5.33
CA HIS A 379 -5.05 -36.91 -4.76
C HIS A 379 -6.37 -37.13 -4.01
N GLY A 380 -7.16 -36.07 -3.77
CA GLY A 380 -8.38 -36.10 -2.98
C GLY A 380 -8.12 -36.20 -1.48
N LEU A 381 -9.11 -35.88 -0.64
CA LEU A 381 -8.95 -35.93 0.83
C LEU A 381 -8.65 -37.35 1.35
N GLY A 382 -9.21 -38.38 0.70
CA GLY A 382 -8.98 -39.78 1.03
C GLY A 382 -7.77 -40.42 0.34
N GLY A 383 -7.01 -39.68 -0.48
CA GLY A 383 -5.84 -40.22 -1.17
C GLY A 383 -6.14 -41.24 -2.27
N VAL A 384 -7.34 -41.20 -2.87
CA VAL A 384 -7.78 -42.15 -3.90
C VAL A 384 -7.58 -41.65 -5.34
N GLY A 385 -7.02 -40.45 -5.53
CA GLY A 385 -6.75 -39.88 -6.85
C GLY A 385 -7.90 -39.05 -7.44
N ASN A 386 -8.93 -38.74 -6.65
CA ASN A 386 -10.15 -38.03 -7.08
C ASN A 386 -10.18 -36.54 -6.67
N GLY A 387 -9.02 -35.87 -6.66
CA GLY A 387 -8.98 -34.44 -6.37
C GLY A 387 -9.68 -33.60 -7.46
N LEU A 388 -10.06 -32.37 -7.12
CA LEU A 388 -10.76 -31.44 -8.02
C LEU A 388 -10.03 -31.23 -9.35
N VAL A 389 -8.68 -31.20 -9.34
CA VAL A 389 -7.88 -31.08 -10.56
C VAL A 389 -8.09 -32.30 -11.46
N THR A 390 -8.09 -33.51 -10.88
CA THR A 390 -8.32 -34.74 -11.64
C THR A 390 -9.74 -34.80 -12.19
N ILE A 391 -10.75 -34.46 -11.37
CA ILE A 391 -12.15 -34.42 -11.80
C ILE A 391 -12.29 -33.46 -12.98
N ARG A 392 -11.75 -32.24 -12.86
CA ARG A 392 -11.84 -31.23 -13.90
C ARG A 392 -11.10 -31.64 -15.18
N ALA A 393 -9.94 -32.26 -15.07
CA ALA A 393 -9.18 -32.73 -16.23
C ALA A 393 -9.93 -33.84 -16.99
N ILE A 394 -10.61 -34.73 -16.27
CA ILE A 394 -11.45 -35.78 -16.87
C ILE A 394 -12.67 -35.15 -17.56
N GLU A 395 -13.37 -34.21 -16.92
CA GLU A 395 -14.49 -33.49 -17.53
C GLU A 395 -14.12 -32.76 -18.81
N LEU A 396 -12.90 -32.20 -18.86
CA LEU A 396 -12.35 -31.50 -20.03
C LEU A 396 -11.79 -32.44 -21.10
N ALA A 397 -11.77 -33.76 -20.86
CA ALA A 397 -11.11 -34.74 -21.72
C ALA A 397 -9.66 -34.35 -22.06
N GLU A 398 -8.90 -33.87 -21.06
CA GLU A 398 -7.51 -33.44 -21.24
C GLU A 398 -6.62 -34.63 -21.62
N GLY A 399 -6.24 -34.73 -22.89
CA GLY A 399 -5.59 -35.91 -23.46
C GLY A 399 -4.18 -36.21 -22.92
N THR A 400 -3.57 -35.27 -22.20
CA THR A 400 -2.24 -35.46 -21.58
C THR A 400 -2.29 -35.75 -20.08
N TRP A 401 -3.47 -35.74 -19.48
CA TRP A 401 -3.65 -35.93 -18.05
C TRP A 401 -3.51 -37.41 -17.65
N VAL A 402 -2.66 -37.65 -16.64
CA VAL A 402 -2.51 -38.97 -16.02
C VAL A 402 -3.05 -38.88 -14.59
N PRO A 403 -4.16 -39.57 -14.26
CA PRO A 403 -4.70 -39.55 -12.91
C PRO A 403 -3.67 -39.98 -11.86
N PRO A 404 -3.63 -39.31 -10.69
CA PRO A 404 -2.77 -39.73 -9.61
C PRO A 404 -3.13 -41.14 -9.14
N VAL A 405 -2.11 -41.96 -8.88
CA VAL A 405 -2.32 -43.30 -8.33
C VAL A 405 -2.92 -43.22 -6.93
N THR A 406 -3.82 -44.15 -6.61
CA THR A 406 -4.37 -44.29 -5.26
C THR A 406 -3.27 -44.67 -4.27
N PHE A 407 -3.22 -43.99 -3.13
CA PHE A 407 -2.25 -44.30 -2.08
C PHE A 407 -2.49 -45.66 -1.43
N HIS A 408 -3.68 -46.21 -1.64
CA HIS A 408 -4.15 -47.48 -1.13
C HIS A 408 -3.64 -48.70 -1.92
N SER A 409 -3.02 -48.47 -3.09
CA SER A 409 -2.43 -49.51 -3.90
C SER A 409 -1.30 -50.24 -3.16
N GLU A 410 -1.18 -51.54 -3.38
CA GLU A 410 -0.17 -52.37 -2.71
C GLU A 410 1.26 -51.89 -2.99
N GLY A 411 1.55 -51.55 -4.25
CA GLY A 411 2.84 -51.03 -4.66
C GLY A 411 3.25 -49.78 -3.89
N LEU A 412 2.32 -48.83 -3.70
CA LEU A 412 2.63 -47.63 -2.93
C LEU A 412 2.65 -47.89 -1.42
N ARG A 413 1.83 -48.80 -0.89
CA ARG A 413 1.92 -49.18 0.53
C ARG A 413 3.28 -49.80 0.88
N LYS A 414 3.84 -50.63 0.00
CA LYS A 414 5.15 -51.28 0.18
C LYS A 414 6.34 -50.42 -0.24
N GLN A 415 6.13 -49.30 -0.92
CA GLN A 415 7.22 -48.44 -1.37
C GLN A 415 7.99 -47.86 -0.17
N PRO A 416 9.33 -47.82 -0.21
CA PRO A 416 10.15 -47.18 0.82
C PRO A 416 9.74 -45.71 1.04
N ILE A 417 9.68 -45.27 2.29
CA ILE A 417 9.21 -43.92 2.62
C ILE A 417 10.14 -42.83 2.06
N GLY A 418 11.44 -43.12 1.95
CA GLY A 418 12.41 -42.26 1.29
C GLY A 418 12.13 -42.03 -0.20
N ARG A 419 11.66 -43.05 -0.92
CA ARG A 419 11.25 -42.93 -2.32
C ARG A 419 10.05 -42.01 -2.48
N MET A 420 9.08 -42.08 -1.58
CA MET A 420 7.93 -41.16 -1.56
C MET A 420 8.35 -39.72 -1.24
N PHE A 421 9.28 -39.54 -0.30
CA PHE A 421 9.84 -38.22 0.01
C PHE A 421 10.51 -37.59 -1.21
N HIS A 422 11.26 -38.40 -1.95
CA HIS A 422 11.85 -37.96 -3.21
C HIS A 422 10.79 -37.57 -4.24
N SER A 423 9.70 -38.34 -4.39
CA SER A 423 8.60 -37.99 -5.30
C SER A 423 7.92 -36.67 -4.95
N ILE A 424 7.74 -36.36 -3.65
CA ILE A 424 7.23 -35.05 -3.24
C ILE A 424 8.25 -33.95 -3.55
N SER A 425 9.53 -34.20 -3.30
CA SER A 425 10.58 -33.18 -3.43
C SER A 425 10.88 -32.84 -4.90
N ASN A 426 11.04 -33.86 -5.74
CA ASN A 426 11.57 -33.73 -7.11
C ASN A 426 10.52 -34.04 -8.19
N GLY A 427 9.33 -34.48 -7.80
CA GLY A 427 8.28 -34.92 -8.72
C GLY A 427 8.48 -36.35 -9.20
N VAL A 428 7.49 -36.85 -9.95
CA VAL A 428 7.55 -38.15 -10.61
C VAL A 428 6.61 -38.15 -11.81
N ARG A 429 7.13 -38.50 -12.99
CA ARG A 429 6.36 -38.50 -14.25
C ARG A 429 5.71 -37.12 -14.49
N LYS A 430 4.37 -37.04 -14.45
CA LYS A 430 3.59 -35.81 -14.62
C LYS A 430 3.30 -35.08 -13.30
N MET A 431 3.64 -35.68 -12.15
CA MET A 431 3.54 -35.02 -10.85
C MET A 431 4.71 -34.04 -10.70
N PRO A 432 4.44 -32.73 -10.48
CA PRO A 432 5.50 -31.74 -10.28
C PRO A 432 6.22 -31.97 -8.94
N GLY A 433 7.47 -31.48 -8.86
CA GLY A 433 8.20 -31.40 -7.60
C GLY A 433 7.70 -30.23 -6.75
N TYR A 434 7.60 -30.48 -5.45
CA TYR A 434 7.18 -29.50 -4.43
C TYR A 434 8.33 -29.11 -3.48
N GLY A 435 9.58 -29.42 -3.86
CA GLY A 435 10.76 -29.18 -3.05
C GLY A 435 10.95 -27.71 -2.64
N ASP A 436 10.58 -26.79 -3.53
CA ASP A 436 10.72 -25.34 -3.33
C ASP A 436 9.55 -24.74 -2.53
N GLN A 437 8.39 -25.41 -2.54
CA GLN A 437 7.15 -24.91 -1.92
C GLN A 437 6.91 -25.49 -0.52
N ILE A 438 7.38 -26.70 -0.25
CA ILE A 438 7.10 -27.42 1.01
C ILE A 438 8.43 -27.75 1.69
N PRO A 439 8.74 -27.20 2.88
CA PRO A 439 9.98 -27.51 3.61
C PRO A 439 10.14 -29.01 3.91
N GLU A 440 11.37 -29.50 4.07
CA GLU A 440 11.70 -30.92 4.32
C GLU A 440 10.86 -31.55 5.44
N ARG A 441 10.79 -30.87 6.59
CA ARG A 441 10.02 -31.36 7.75
C ARG A 441 8.54 -31.50 7.43
N ASP A 442 7.98 -30.56 6.68
CA ASP A 442 6.57 -30.58 6.26
C ASP A 442 6.33 -31.70 5.23
N ARG A 443 7.30 -32.00 4.36
CA ARG A 443 7.22 -33.16 3.44
C ARG A 443 7.18 -34.49 4.20
N TRP A 444 7.99 -34.64 5.25
CA TRP A 444 7.90 -35.80 6.15
C TRP A 444 6.56 -35.86 6.90
N ALA A 445 6.06 -34.74 7.39
CA ALA A 445 4.75 -34.66 8.02
C ALA A 445 3.62 -35.11 7.06
N ILE A 446 3.67 -34.69 5.80
CA ILE A 446 2.73 -35.15 4.77
C ILE A 446 2.81 -36.67 4.62
N LEU A 447 4.01 -37.25 4.54
CA LEU A 447 4.16 -38.70 4.42
C LEU A 447 3.61 -39.45 5.63
N LEU A 448 3.77 -38.92 6.85
CA LEU A 448 3.14 -39.48 8.04
C LEU A 448 1.61 -39.53 7.88
N TYR A 449 1.00 -38.45 7.39
CA TYR A 449 -0.44 -38.41 7.12
C TYR A 449 -0.84 -39.36 5.97
N VAL A 450 -0.03 -39.50 4.92
CA VAL A 450 -0.26 -40.48 3.85
C VAL A 450 -0.23 -41.92 4.41
N ARG A 451 0.69 -42.24 5.34
CA ARG A 451 0.69 -43.54 6.03
C ARG A 451 -0.56 -43.73 6.89
N ALA A 452 -1.06 -42.67 7.54
CA ALA A 452 -2.32 -42.73 8.27
C ALA A 452 -3.52 -43.00 7.34
N LEU A 453 -3.56 -42.36 6.16
CA LEU A 453 -4.57 -42.64 5.13
C LEU A 453 -4.49 -44.10 4.67
N GLN A 454 -3.29 -44.65 4.44
CA GLN A 454 -3.13 -46.07 4.09
C GLN A 454 -3.65 -46.99 5.20
N LYS A 455 -3.33 -46.69 6.46
CA LYS A 455 -3.81 -47.46 7.62
C LYS A 455 -5.31 -47.34 7.82
N SER A 456 -5.95 -46.23 7.48
CA SER A 456 -7.41 -46.09 7.67
C SER A 456 -8.24 -47.08 6.83
N LYS A 457 -7.65 -47.68 5.79
CA LYS A 457 -8.28 -48.74 4.99
C LYS A 457 -7.75 -50.15 5.22
N TYR A 458 -6.51 -50.28 5.70
CA TYR A 458 -5.82 -51.59 5.80
C TYR A 458 -5.12 -51.80 7.15
N ALA A 459 -5.58 -51.17 8.23
CA ALA A 459 -5.07 -51.43 9.56
C ALA A 459 -5.41 -52.87 9.96
N PRO A 460 -4.41 -53.72 10.31
CA PRO A 460 -4.70 -55.03 10.86
C PRO A 460 -5.31 -54.88 12.26
N LEU A 461 -6.14 -55.84 12.67
CA LEU A 461 -6.76 -55.82 14.00
C LEU A 461 -5.73 -55.75 15.13
N SER A 462 -4.51 -56.27 14.90
CA SER A 462 -3.38 -56.19 15.82
C SER A 462 -2.89 -54.77 16.12
N ASP A 463 -3.21 -53.78 15.27
CA ASP A 463 -2.86 -52.37 15.49
C ASP A 463 -3.81 -51.69 16.50
N VAL A 464 -4.94 -52.33 16.83
CA VAL A 464 -5.92 -51.82 17.78
C VAL A 464 -5.50 -52.23 19.19
N PRO A 465 -5.39 -51.28 20.15
CA PRO A 465 -5.14 -51.62 21.54
C PRO A 465 -6.18 -52.63 22.06
N PRO A 466 -5.78 -53.70 22.78
CA PRO A 466 -6.69 -54.78 23.19
C PRO A 466 -7.96 -54.29 23.88
N GLU A 467 -7.86 -53.22 24.66
CA GLU A 467 -8.95 -52.61 25.42
C GLU A 467 -10.01 -51.92 24.55
N LYS A 468 -9.68 -51.59 23.30
CA LYS A 468 -10.58 -50.94 22.34
C LYS A 468 -11.17 -51.89 21.30
N VAL A 469 -10.68 -53.15 21.25
CA VAL A 469 -11.16 -54.16 20.29
C VAL A 469 -12.65 -54.45 20.50
N ASN A 470 -13.11 -54.53 21.75
CA ASN A 470 -14.51 -54.81 22.10
C ASN A 470 -15.47 -53.65 21.80
N GLN A 471 -14.97 -52.48 21.40
CA GLN A 471 -15.77 -51.29 21.07
C GLN A 471 -16.00 -51.14 19.54
N LEU A 472 -15.43 -52.03 18.72
CA LEU A 472 -15.60 -52.01 17.28
C LEU A 472 -16.89 -52.75 16.90
N THR A 473 -17.90 -52.03 16.41
CA THR A 473 -19.22 -52.60 16.06
C THR A 473 -19.32 -53.10 14.61
N ASP A 474 -18.40 -52.68 13.73
CA ASP A 474 -18.41 -53.03 12.30
C ASP A 474 -16.99 -53.36 11.81
N VAL A 475 -16.50 -54.55 12.17
CA VAL A 475 -15.24 -55.08 11.61
C VAL A 475 -15.57 -55.72 10.26
N ALA A 476 -15.09 -55.11 9.16
CA ALA A 476 -15.16 -55.76 7.86
C ALA A 476 -14.34 -57.07 7.91
N PRO A 477 -14.88 -58.20 7.38
CA PRO A 477 -14.26 -59.52 7.49
C PRO A 477 -12.90 -59.63 6.79
#